data_AF-N4TZT6-F1
#
_entry.id   AF-N4TZT6-F1
#
_cell.length_a   1.000
_cell.length_b   1.000
_cell.length_c   1.000
_cell.angle_alpha   90.00
_cell.angle_beta   90.00
_cell.angle_gamma   90.00
#
_symmetry.space_group_name_H-M   'P 1'
#
loop_
_entity.id
_entity.type
_entity.pdbx_description
1 polymer ?
#
loop_
_entity_poly.entity_id
_entity_poly.type
_entity_poly.pdbx_seq_one_letter_code
_entity_poly.pdbx_strand_id
1 'polypeptide(L)'
;MSVPRARILDLVKAQCQVFATSYNPEGVRMGNKVLRQRLRGPAMAAYYPRKTATIKDLKREFGPTLATWDEGEEDRFEYIEE
;
A
#
# COMPACT_ATOMS: atom_id res chain seq x y z
N MET A 1 -41.59 -16.52 15.86
CA MET A 1 -40.55 -17.34 15.20
C MET A 1 -41.09 -18.75 15.09
N SER A 2 -41.59 -19.16 13.92
CA SER A 2 -42.18 -20.50 13.69
C SER A 2 -41.13 -21.62 13.52
N VAL A 3 -39.86 -21.26 13.30
CA VAL A 3 -38.75 -22.20 13.09
C VAL A 3 -37.82 -22.23 14.32
N PRO A 4 -37.36 -23.41 14.79
CA PRO A 4 -36.43 -23.52 15.91
C PRO A 4 -35.08 -22.84 15.64
N ARG A 5 -34.56 -22.09 16.62
CA ARG A 5 -33.25 -21.42 16.53
C ARG A 5 -32.11 -22.39 16.21
N ALA A 6 -32.13 -23.61 16.77
CA ALA A 6 -31.11 -24.62 16.52
C ALA A 6 -30.98 -24.96 15.03
N ARG A 7 -32.12 -25.09 14.32
CA ARG A 7 -32.12 -25.39 12.87
C ARG A 7 -31.55 -24.25 12.03
N ILE A 8 -31.76 -23.00 12.47
CA ILE A 8 -31.16 -21.83 11.83
C ILE A 8 -29.64 -21.84 12.04
N LEU A 9 -29.17 -22.15 13.25
CA LEU A 9 -27.74 -22.23 13.54
C LEU A 9 -27.04 -23.33 12.73
N ASP A 10 -27.67 -24.49 12.54
CA ASP A 10 -27.14 -25.57 11.69
C ASP A 10 -26.95 -25.10 10.25
N LEU A 11 -27.92 -24.38 9.69
CA LEU A 11 -27.84 -23.82 8.35
C LEU A 11 -26.71 -22.78 8.24
N VAL A 12 -26.60 -21.86 9.20
CA VAL A 12 -25.52 -20.86 9.22
C VAL A 12 -24.16 -21.55 9.34
N LYS A 13 -24.05 -22.61 10.13
CA LYS A 13 -22.81 -23.39 10.25
C LYS A 13 -22.41 -24.03 8.91
N ALA A 14 -23.36 -24.67 8.22
CA ALA A 14 -23.11 -25.27 6.90
C ALA A 14 -22.73 -24.21 5.86
N GLN A 15 -23.43 -23.07 5.83
CA GLN A 15 -23.10 -21.94 4.98
C GLN A 15 -21.67 -21.45 5.23
N CYS A 16 -21.28 -21.27 6.50
CA CYS A 16 -19.92 -20.84 6.84
C CYS A 16 -18.85 -21.82 6.36
N GLN A 17 -19.13 -23.13 6.41
CA GLN A 17 -18.24 -24.17 5.88
C GLN A 17 -18.10 -24.09 4.36
N VAL A 18 -19.22 -23.95 3.63
CA VAL A 18 -19.22 -23.86 2.15
C VAL A 18 -18.44 -22.64 1.66
N PHE A 19 -18.59 -21.49 2.31
CA PHE A 19 -17.98 -20.23 1.88
C PHE A 19 -16.66 -19.90 2.61
N ALA A 20 -16.11 -20.83 3.39
CA ALA A 20 -14.91 -20.61 4.20
C ALA A 20 -14.96 -19.31 5.04
N THR A 21 -16.13 -19.02 5.64
CA THR A 21 -16.32 -17.86 6.53
C THR A 21 -16.33 -18.29 8.01
N SER A 22 -16.09 -17.34 8.91
CA SER A 22 -16.01 -17.61 10.35
C SER A 22 -17.40 -17.80 10.98
N TYR A 23 -17.64 -18.95 11.61
CA TYR A 23 -18.85 -19.21 12.40
C TYR A 23 -18.64 -18.80 13.88
N ASN A 24 -19.42 -17.84 14.39
CA ASN A 24 -19.31 -17.31 15.76
C ASN A 24 -20.70 -17.11 16.42
N PRO A 25 -21.35 -18.19 16.89
CA PRO A 25 -22.71 -18.11 17.45
C PRO A 25 -22.78 -17.38 18.81
N GLU A 26 -21.67 -17.37 19.56
CA GLU A 26 -21.55 -16.77 20.90
C GLU A 26 -21.09 -15.30 20.85
N GLY A 27 -20.77 -14.77 19.67
CA GLY A 27 -20.38 -13.36 19.50
C GLY A 27 -19.05 -13.00 20.19
N VAL A 28 -18.15 -13.97 20.40
CA VAL A 28 -16.87 -13.75 21.09
C VAL A 28 -15.94 -12.87 20.26
N ARG A 29 -15.15 -12.03 20.93
CA ARG A 29 -14.18 -11.11 20.29
C ARG A 29 -12.91 -11.87 19.85
N MET A 30 -12.91 -12.40 18.64
CA MET A 30 -11.78 -13.14 18.06
C MET A 30 -10.74 -12.27 17.33
N GLY A 31 -10.92 -10.94 17.25
CA GLY A 31 -9.98 -10.06 16.53
C GLY A 31 -10.07 -10.10 14.99
N ASN A 32 -11.01 -10.85 14.41
CA ASN A 32 -11.21 -10.96 12.95
C ASN A 32 -11.39 -9.61 12.23
N LYS A 33 -11.85 -8.56 12.94
CA LYS A 33 -11.93 -7.18 12.41
C LYS A 33 -10.55 -6.66 11.99
N VAL A 34 -9.53 -6.90 12.81
CA VAL A 34 -8.16 -6.45 12.56
C VAL A 34 -7.54 -7.22 11.41
N LEU A 35 -7.70 -8.56 11.39
CA LEU A 35 -7.15 -9.41 10.32
C LEU A 35 -7.80 -9.17 8.94
N ARG A 36 -9.10 -8.82 8.91
CA ARG A 36 -9.80 -8.48 7.65
C ARG A 36 -9.48 -7.09 7.13
N GLN A 37 -8.85 -6.24 7.94
CA GLN A 37 -8.50 -4.91 7.50
C GLN A 37 -7.43 -4.98 6.42
N ARG A 38 -7.72 -4.42 5.25
CA ARG A 38 -6.74 -4.33 4.16
C ARG A 38 -5.55 -3.49 4.62
N LEU A 39 -4.35 -3.98 4.32
CA LEU A 39 -3.11 -3.27 4.61
C LEU A 39 -3.04 -1.97 3.81
N ARG A 40 -2.71 -0.86 4.48
CA ARG A 40 -2.58 0.47 3.88
C ARG A 40 -1.13 0.88 3.59
N GLY A 41 -0.17 0.06 3.99
CA GLY A 41 1.27 0.33 3.87
C GLY A 41 1.71 0.76 2.47
N PRO A 42 1.34 0.04 1.40
CA PRO A 42 1.75 0.41 0.03
C PRO A 42 1.25 1.79 -0.41
N ALA A 43 0.01 2.15 -0.05
CA ALA A 43 -0.56 3.45 -0.37
C ALA A 43 0.15 4.58 0.38
N MET A 44 0.53 4.34 1.65
CA MET A 44 1.27 5.32 2.44
C MET A 44 2.72 5.48 1.96
N ALA A 45 3.39 4.39 1.58
CA ALA A 45 4.76 4.44 1.08
C ALA A 45 4.89 5.20 -0.25
N ALA A 46 3.84 5.19 -1.07
CA ALA A 46 3.78 5.90 -2.35
C ALA A 46 3.33 7.38 -2.24
N TYR A 47 3.36 7.96 -1.03
CA TYR A 47 2.90 9.34 -0.80
C TYR A 47 3.69 10.37 -1.61
N TYR A 48 5.03 10.28 -1.60
CA TYR A 48 5.87 11.09 -2.46
C TYR A 48 6.11 10.39 -3.80
N PRO A 49 6.18 11.15 -4.91
CA PRO A 49 6.58 10.60 -6.19
C PRO A 49 7.89 9.83 -6.07
N ARG A 50 7.98 8.69 -6.77
CA ARG A 50 9.24 7.94 -6.85
C ARG A 50 10.28 8.83 -7.52
N LYS A 51 11.54 8.70 -7.10
CA LYS A 51 12.66 9.34 -7.80
C LYS A 51 12.64 8.88 -9.26
N THR A 52 12.40 9.81 -10.15
CA THR A 52 12.55 9.65 -11.60
C THR A 52 13.99 9.91 -12.00
N ALA A 53 14.28 9.86 -13.30
CA ALA A 53 15.57 10.29 -13.84
C ALA A 53 15.91 11.70 -13.33
N THR A 54 17.13 11.84 -12.82
CA THR A 54 17.72 13.11 -12.38
C THR A 54 18.68 13.65 -13.44
N ILE A 55 19.08 14.93 -13.33
CA ILE A 55 20.12 15.50 -14.20
C ILE A 55 21.41 14.67 -14.14
N LYS A 56 21.76 14.13 -12.97
CA LYS A 56 22.91 13.22 -12.79
C LYS A 56 22.79 11.94 -13.65
N ASP A 57 21.60 11.38 -13.75
CA ASP A 57 21.36 10.20 -14.60
C ASP A 57 21.52 10.57 -16.08
N LEU A 58 21.04 11.76 -16.47
CA LEU A 58 21.18 12.28 -17.84
C LEU A 58 22.65 12.56 -18.21
N LYS A 59 23.44 13.18 -17.32
CA LYS A 59 24.89 13.40 -17.55
C LYS A 59 25.63 12.07 -17.69
N ARG A 60 25.28 11.05 -16.89
CA ARG A 60 25.90 9.73 -16.96
C ARG A 60 25.65 9.05 -18.32
N GLU A 61 24.45 9.17 -18.86
CA GLU A 61 24.04 8.48 -20.08
C GLU A 61 24.45 9.22 -21.36
N PHE A 62 24.33 10.56 -21.37
CA PHE A 62 24.53 11.38 -22.57
C PHE A 62 25.75 12.30 -22.52
N GLY A 63 26.38 12.49 -21.35
CA GLY A 63 27.53 13.39 -21.18
C GLY A 63 28.74 13.15 -22.11
N PRO A 64 29.03 11.91 -22.57
CA PRO A 64 30.09 11.69 -23.56
C PRO A 64 29.77 12.25 -24.96
N THR A 65 28.49 12.40 -25.28
CA THR A 65 28.02 12.76 -26.63
C THR A 65 27.47 14.18 -26.69
N LEU A 66 26.92 14.68 -25.58
CA LEU A 66 26.26 15.98 -25.48
C LEU A 66 26.82 16.73 -24.27
N ALA A 67 27.03 18.03 -24.44
CA ALA A 67 27.32 18.91 -23.31
C ALA A 67 26.06 19.02 -22.43
N THR A 68 26.19 18.69 -21.16
CA THR A 68 25.09 18.69 -20.18
C THR A 68 25.46 19.55 -18.98
N TRP A 69 24.71 20.62 -18.75
CA TRP A 69 24.85 21.53 -17.59
C TRP A 69 23.80 21.23 -16.52
N ASP A 70 24.06 21.63 -15.27
CA ASP A 70 23.09 21.52 -14.16
C ASP A 70 22.94 22.92 -13.54
N GLU A 71 21.98 23.70 -14.05
CA GLU A 71 21.84 25.13 -13.75
C GLU A 71 21.74 25.38 -12.24
N GLY A 72 20.93 24.60 -11.52
CA GLY A 72 20.77 24.78 -10.08
C GLY A 72 22.03 24.45 -9.27
N GLU A 73 22.92 23.61 -9.79
CA GLU A 73 24.21 23.33 -9.17
C GLU A 73 25.25 24.40 -9.51
N GLU A 74 25.21 24.95 -10.73
CA GLU A 74 26.04 26.08 -11.17
C GLU A 74 25.70 27.34 -10.36
N ASP A 75 24.42 27.69 -10.23
CA ASP A 75 23.94 28.80 -9.38
C ASP A 75 24.40 28.64 -7.91
N ARG A 76 24.41 27.39 -7.41
CA ARG A 76 24.89 27.09 -6.06
C ARG A 76 26.38 27.32 -5.91
N PHE A 77 27.18 27.04 -6.93
CA PHE A 77 28.62 27.30 -6.92
C PHE A 77 28.91 28.80 -7.01
N GLU A 78 28.22 29.53 -7.88
CA GLU A 78 28.33 31.00 -7.97
C GLU A 78 28.03 31.66 -6.62
N TYR A 79 26.94 31.25 -5.95
CA TYR A 79 26.59 31.75 -4.61
C TYR A 79 27.63 31.48 -3.52
N ILE A 80 28.46 30.44 -3.65
CA ILE A 80 29.49 30.10 -2.66
C ILE A 80 30.80 30.86 -2.92
N GLU A 81 31.07 31.16 -4.20
CA GLU A 81 32.29 31.85 -4.61
C GLU A 81 32.20 33.38 -4.44
N GLU A 82 30.98 33.95 -4.46
CA GLU A 82 30.68 35.35 -4.15
C GLU A 82 30.49 35.62 -2.64
#